data_AF-A0A3C0NF76-F1
#
_entry.id   AF-A0A3C0NF76-F1
#
_cell.length_a   1.000
_cell.length_b   1.000
_cell.length_c   1.000
_cell.angle_alpha   90.00
_cell.angle_beta   90.00
_cell.angle_gamma   90.00
#
_symmetry.space_group_name_H-M   'P 1'
#
loop_
_entity.id
_entity.type
_entity.pdbx_description
1 polymer ?
#
loop_
_entity_poly.entity_id
_entity_poly.type
_entity_poly.pdbx_seq_one_letter_code
_entity_poly.pdbx_strand_id
1 'polypeptide(L)'
;VWPFPLEWWERWQLWDVYLPAVTGQCNADYGRRVQQFFKRSGIPFRPYDLRHAWAVRTLEYGLDLTLAAQQMGHSVAIHTCVYHHWISEKHHQRAFDALMSKPNRPAVP
;
A
#
# COMPACT_ATOMS: atom_id res chain seq x y z
N VAL A 1 -4.87 -3.61 7.31
CA VAL A 1 -4.52 -3.00 6.00
C VAL A 1 -5.78 -3.00 5.18
N TRP A 2 -6.16 -1.85 4.62
CA TRP A 2 -7.32 -1.76 3.72
C TRP A 2 -6.91 -1.89 2.25
N PRO A 3 -7.82 -2.39 1.38
CA PRO A 3 -7.57 -2.49 -0.04
C PRO A 3 -7.60 -1.09 -0.69
N PHE A 4 -6.60 -0.82 -1.52
CA PHE A 4 -6.56 0.34 -2.40
C PHE A 4 -6.06 -0.14 -3.77
N PRO A 5 -6.87 -0.04 -4.85
CA PRO A 5 -8.30 0.34 -4.88
C PRO A 5 -9.23 -0.66 -4.16
N LEU A 6 -10.41 -0.20 -3.74
CA LEU A 6 -11.41 -1.04 -3.06
C LEU A 6 -12.00 -2.08 -4.02
N GLU A 7 -12.13 -1.74 -5.30
CA GLU A 7 -12.68 -2.57 -6.37
C GLU A 7 -11.90 -3.88 -6.54
N TRP A 8 -10.62 -3.93 -6.13
CA TRP A 8 -9.84 -5.17 -6.15
C TRP A 8 -10.30 -6.18 -5.10
N TRP A 9 -10.83 -5.71 -3.97
CA TRP A 9 -11.43 -6.57 -2.95
C TRP A 9 -12.57 -7.39 -3.55
N GLU A 10 -13.44 -6.71 -4.31
CA GLU A 10 -14.56 -7.32 -5.00
C GLU A 10 -14.13 -8.16 -6.20
N ARG A 11 -13.29 -7.61 -7.08
CA ARG A 11 -12.86 -8.27 -8.30
C ARG A 11 -12.17 -9.60 -8.06
N TRP A 12 -11.41 -9.72 -6.97
CA TRP A 12 -10.67 -10.93 -6.63
C TRP A 12 -11.33 -11.74 -5.51
N GLN A 13 -12.52 -11.33 -5.04
CA GLN A 13 -13.30 -12.01 -4.00
C GLN A 13 -12.44 -12.35 -2.78
N LEU A 14 -11.67 -11.37 -2.29
CA LEU A 14 -10.64 -11.60 -1.28
C LEU A 14 -11.19 -11.99 0.11
N TRP A 15 -12.52 -11.99 0.29
CA TRP A 15 -13.19 -12.58 1.46
C TRP A 15 -13.25 -14.11 1.42
N ASP A 16 -13.20 -14.71 0.24
CA ASP A 16 -13.19 -16.17 0.05
C ASP A 16 -11.75 -16.66 -0.08
N VAL A 17 -11.07 -16.75 1.07
CA VAL A 17 -9.63 -17.00 1.12
C VAL A 17 -9.32 -18.47 0.89
N TYR A 18 -8.79 -18.81 -0.29
CA TYR A 18 -8.22 -20.12 -0.57
C TYR A 18 -6.72 -20.16 -0.31
N LEU A 19 -6.32 -20.65 0.87
CA LEU A 19 -4.92 -20.78 1.23
C LEU A 19 -4.32 -22.07 0.63
N PRO A 20 -3.15 -22.01 -0.01
CA PRO A 20 -2.46 -23.22 -0.44
C PRO A 20 -2.02 -24.02 0.79
N ALA A 21 -2.00 -25.35 0.67
CA ALA A 21 -1.46 -26.23 1.70
C ALA A 21 0.06 -26.04 1.79
N VAL A 22 0.51 -25.11 2.64
CA VAL A 22 1.92 -24.76 2.82
C VAL A 22 2.40 -25.14 4.22
N THR A 23 3.59 -25.72 4.29
CA THR A 23 4.24 -26.05 5.57
C THR A 23 5.18 -24.91 5.98
N GLY A 24 4.99 -24.31 7.15
CA GLY A 24 5.88 -23.24 7.66
C GLY A 24 5.73 -23.12 9.16
N GLN A 25 6.85 -22.89 9.86
CA GLN A 25 6.82 -22.77 11.33
C GLN A 25 6.83 -21.31 11.77
N CYS A 26 7.33 -20.40 10.92
CA CYS A 26 7.37 -18.97 11.20
C CYS A 26 7.10 -18.12 9.95
N ASN A 27 6.85 -16.82 10.16
CA ASN A 27 6.59 -15.86 9.09
C ASN A 27 7.72 -15.76 8.05
N ALA A 28 8.97 -16.02 8.46
CA ALA A 28 10.10 -16.04 7.54
C ALA A 28 10.00 -17.20 6.52
N ASP A 29 9.47 -18.36 6.93
CA ASP A 29 9.25 -19.48 6.02
C ASP A 29 8.20 -19.15 4.96
N TYR A 30 7.09 -18.55 5.37
CA TYR A 30 6.04 -18.11 4.45
C TYR A 30 6.58 -17.07 3.47
N GLY A 31 7.30 -16.05 3.95
CA GLY A 31 7.92 -15.03 3.11
C GLY A 31 8.89 -15.61 2.07
N ARG A 32 9.75 -16.55 2.49
CA ARG A 32 10.68 -17.25 1.58
C ARG A 32 9.94 -18.04 0.51
N ARG A 33 8.87 -18.75 0.86
CA ARG A 33 8.07 -19.54 -0.10
C ARG A 33 7.36 -18.65 -1.13
N VAL A 34 6.81 -17.51 -0.70
CA VAL A 34 6.21 -16.52 -1.61
C VAL A 34 7.26 -15.98 -2.59
N GLN A 35 8.47 -15.65 -2.12
CA GLN A 35 9.56 -15.22 -3.02
C GLN A 35 9.94 -16.30 -4.03
N GLN A 36 10.05 -17.56 -3.60
CA GLN A 36 10.35 -18.69 -4.50
C GLN A 36 9.24 -18.89 -5.55
N PHE A 37 7.98 -18.74 -5.15
CA PHE A 37 6.85 -18.79 -6.08
C PHE A 37 6.96 -17.70 -7.15
N PHE A 38 7.20 -16.45 -6.76
CA PHE A 38 7.35 -15.34 -7.71
C PHE A 38 8.45 -15.62 -8.73
N LYS A 39 9.61 -16.09 -8.26
CA LYS A 39 10.73 -16.46 -9.11
C LYS A 39 10.37 -17.60 -10.09
N ARG A 40 9.75 -18.68 -9.59
CA ARG A 40 9.37 -19.83 -10.43
C ARG A 40 8.29 -19.47 -11.46
N SER A 41 7.40 -18.56 -11.10
CA SER A 41 6.33 -18.08 -11.98
C SER A 41 6.77 -16.99 -12.95
N GLY A 42 8.06 -16.63 -12.97
CA GLY A 42 8.60 -15.63 -13.90
C GLY A 42 8.12 -14.20 -13.63
N ILE A 43 7.67 -13.90 -12.41
CA ILE A 43 7.19 -12.56 -12.04
C ILE A 43 8.40 -11.61 -11.95
N PRO A 44 8.41 -10.47 -12.66
CA PRO A 44 9.61 -9.64 -12.81
C PRO A 44 9.89 -8.70 -11.63
N PHE A 45 9.21 -8.88 -10.49
CA PHE A 45 9.35 -8.06 -9.29
C PHE A 45 9.26 -8.93 -8.03
N ARG A 46 9.64 -8.37 -6.88
CA ARG A 46 9.64 -9.05 -5.59
C ARG A 46 8.28 -8.87 -4.90
N PRO A 47 7.86 -9.81 -4.04
CA PRO A 47 6.64 -9.64 -3.24
C PRO A 47 6.64 -8.35 -2.39
N TYR A 48 7.81 -7.93 -1.91
CA TYR A 48 7.95 -6.70 -1.13
C TYR A 48 7.67 -5.43 -1.96
N ASP A 49 7.83 -5.49 -3.28
CA ASP A 49 7.49 -4.37 -4.17
C ASP A 49 5.98 -4.11 -4.20
N LEU A 50 5.15 -5.14 -3.96
CA LEU A 50 3.70 -4.95 -3.79
C LEU A 50 3.38 -4.13 -2.54
N ARG A 51 4.14 -4.33 -1.46
CA ARG A 51 4.02 -3.55 -0.23
C ARG A 51 4.42 -2.09 -0.47
N HIS A 52 5.47 -1.86 -1.25
CA HIS A 52 5.85 -0.50 -1.67
C HIS A 52 4.79 0.15 -2.56
N ALA A 53 4.27 -0.59 -3.55
CA ALA A 53 3.22 -0.11 -4.44
C ALA A 53 1.93 0.24 -3.68
N TRP A 54 1.58 -0.51 -2.63
CA TRP A 54 0.45 -0.16 -1.76
C TRP A 54 0.69 1.19 -1.05
N ALA A 55 1.87 1.40 -0.46
CA ALA A 55 2.19 2.65 0.24
C ALA A 55 2.16 3.88 -0.67
N VAL A 56 2.72 3.76 -1.88
CA VAL A 56 2.67 4.85 -2.87
C VAL A 56 1.23 5.13 -3.28
N ARG A 57 0.42 4.08 -3.49
CA ARG A 57 -0.98 4.25 -3.88
C ARG A 57 -1.81 4.91 -2.80
N THR A 58 -1.62 4.57 -1.52
CA THR A 58 -2.38 5.22 -0.45
C THR A 58 -2.09 6.72 -0.35
N LEU A 59 -0.86 7.14 -0.67
CA LEU A 59 -0.53 8.56 -0.83
C LEU A 59 -1.31 9.21 -1.98
N GLU A 60 -1.44 8.53 -3.12
CA GLU A 60 -2.25 9.04 -4.25
C GLU A 60 -3.74 9.16 -3.92
N TYR A 61 -4.26 8.29 -3.06
CA TYR A 61 -5.64 8.34 -2.54
C TYR A 61 -5.82 9.37 -1.41
N GLY A 62 -4.74 10.02 -0.95
CA GLY A 62 -4.78 11.01 0.12
C GLY A 62 -5.01 10.41 1.51
N LEU A 63 -4.68 9.12 1.72
CA LEU A 63 -4.68 8.54 3.06
C LEU A 63 -3.63 9.24 3.91
N ASP A 64 -4.00 9.59 5.14
CA ASP A 64 -3.05 10.18 6.08
C ASP A 64 -1.83 9.28 6.30
N LEU A 65 -0.66 9.90 6.30
CA LEU A 65 0.63 9.19 6.39
C LEU A 65 0.75 8.38 7.68
N THR A 66 0.21 8.89 8.80
CA THR A 66 0.28 8.20 10.09
C THR A 66 -0.61 6.96 10.09
N LEU A 67 -1.79 7.05 9.47
CA LEU A 67 -2.68 5.90 9.27
C LEU A 67 -2.06 4.87 8.33
N ALA A 68 -1.45 5.31 7.22
CA ALA A 68 -0.74 4.43 6.30
C ALA A 68 0.42 3.69 7.01
N ALA A 69 1.22 4.41 7.81
CA ALA A 69 2.30 3.83 8.61
C ALA A 69 1.78 2.79 9.60
N GLN A 70 0.71 3.11 10.34
CA GLN A 70 0.09 2.21 11.31
C GLN A 70 -0.46 0.95 10.65
N GLN A 71 -1.14 1.07 9.50
CA GLN A 71 -1.66 -0.09 8.77
C GLN A 71 -0.54 -1.01 8.29
N MET A 72 0.63 -0.45 7.95
CA MET A 72 1.80 -1.24 7.60
C MET A 72 2.57 -1.77 8.82
N GLY A 73 2.25 -1.33 10.04
CA GLY A 73 3.02 -1.70 11.23
C GLY A 73 4.40 -1.05 11.28
N HIS A 74 4.54 0.15 10.71
CA HIS A 74 5.76 0.96 10.79
C HIS A 74 5.55 2.12 11.77
N SER A 75 6.65 2.61 12.35
CA SER A 75 6.65 3.96 12.91
C SER A 75 6.52 4.99 11.77
N VAL A 76 5.96 6.17 12.07
CA VAL A 76 5.85 7.25 11.09
C VAL A 76 7.23 7.60 10.52
N ALA A 77 8.25 7.72 11.37
CA ALA A 77 9.62 8.03 10.94
C ALA A 77 10.17 7.01 9.93
N ILE A 78 10.01 5.70 10.19
CA ILE A 78 10.46 4.66 9.25
C ILE A 78 9.65 4.72 7.95
N HIS A 79 8.33 4.87 8.05
CA HIS A 79 7.47 4.95 6.88
C HIS A 79 7.83 6.17 6.01
N THR A 80 8.02 7.34 6.61
CA THR A 80 8.47 8.55 5.92
C THR A 80 9.82 8.33 5.27
N CYS A 81 10.83 7.82 5.98
CA CYS A 81 12.16 7.60 5.41
C CYS A 81 12.12 6.72 4.14
N VAL A 82 11.31 5.66 4.15
CA VAL A 82 11.19 4.72 3.03
C VAL A 82 10.38 5.31 1.86
N TYR A 83 9.32 6.07 2.13
CA TYR A 83 8.34 6.45 1.11
C TYR A 83 8.39 7.92 0.67
N HIS A 84 9.01 8.80 1.46
CA HIS A 84 9.11 10.23 1.14
C HIS A 84 9.86 10.49 -0.17
N HIS A 85 10.79 9.62 -0.56
CA HIS A 85 11.46 9.71 -1.86
C HIS A 85 10.51 9.60 -3.06
N TRP A 86 9.35 8.96 -2.87
CA TRP A 86 8.35 8.78 -3.93
C TRP A 86 7.36 9.94 -4.01
N ILE A 87 7.37 10.85 -3.04
CA ILE A 87 6.58 12.08 -3.08
C ILE A 87 7.24 13.03 -4.08
N SER A 88 6.47 13.41 -5.10
CA SER A 88 6.90 14.31 -6.17
C SER A 88 5.92 15.47 -6.33
N GLU A 89 6.29 16.46 -7.12
CA GLU A 89 5.42 17.61 -7.45
C GLU A 89 4.03 17.19 -7.93
N LYS A 90 3.93 16.11 -8.71
CA LYS A 90 2.64 15.54 -9.15
C LYS A 90 1.74 15.13 -7.98
N HIS A 91 2.32 14.58 -6.92
CA HIS A 91 1.58 14.18 -5.72
C HIS A 91 1.10 15.42 -4.96
N HIS A 92 1.95 16.45 -4.86
CA HIS A 92 1.57 17.74 -4.27
C HIS A 92 0.43 18.41 -5.03
N GLN A 93 0.51 18.45 -6.38
CA GLN A 93 -0.52 19.07 -7.20
C GLN A 93 -1.86 18.34 -7.07
N ARG A 94 -1.88 17.00 -7.13
CA ARG A 94 -3.11 16.23 -6.92
C ARG A 94 -3.71 16.45 -5.53
N ALA A 95 -2.87 16.48 -4.50
CA ALA A 95 -3.33 16.75 -3.14
C ALA A 95 -3.95 18.16 -3.05
N PHE A 96 -3.33 19.15 -3.68
CA PHE A 96 -3.88 20.50 -3.80
C PHE A 96 -5.22 20.51 -4.52
N ASP A 97 -5.32 19.90 -5.70
CA ASP A 97 -6.54 19.84 -6.50
C ASP A 97 -7.68 19.18 -5.72
N ALA A 98 -7.40 18.06 -5.04
CA ALA A 98 -8.37 17.35 -4.20
C ALA A 98 -8.82 18.16 -2.98
N LEU A 99 -7.94 18.98 -2.40
CA LEU A 99 -8.32 19.89 -1.31
C LEU A 99 -9.13 21.09 -1.84
N MET A 100 -8.80 21.59 -3.01
CA MET A 100 -9.54 22.68 -3.66
C MET A 100 -10.92 22.23 -4.14
N SER A 101 -11.11 20.97 -4.51
CA SER A 101 -12.43 20.47 -4.88
C SER A 101 -13.37 20.19 -3.70
N LYS A 102 -12.90 20.31 -2.44
CA LYS A 102 -13.74 20.05 -1.26
C LYS A 102 -14.79 21.16 -1.06
N PRO A 103 -16.07 20.82 -0.88
CA PRO A 103 -17.12 21.82 -0.68
C PRO A 103 -17.00 22.57 0.66
N ASN A 104 -16.42 21.94 1.69
CA ASN A 104 -16.27 22.53 3.02
C ASN A 104 -14.90 23.19 3.23
N ARG A 105 -14.46 24.03 2.27
CA ARG A 105 -13.22 24.80 2.46
C ARG A 105 -13.46 25.88 3.53
N PRO A 106 -12.57 26.02 4.54
CA PRO A 106 -12.69 27.12 5.48
C PRO A 106 -12.65 28.46 4.73
N ALA A 107 -13.55 29.37 5.11
CA ALA A 107 -13.56 30.73 4.57
C ALA A 107 -12.26 31.44 4.98
N VAL A 108 -11.74 32.28 4.08
CA VAL A 108 -10.63 33.18 4.41
C VAL A 108 -11.08 34.14 5.53
N PRO A 109 -10.19 34.46 6.50
CA PRO A 109 -10.49 35.41 7.58
C PRO A 109 -10.85 36.80 7.07
#